data_AF-A0A967YP85-F1
#
_entry.id   AF-A0A967YP85-F1
#
_cell.length_a   1.000
_cell.length_b   1.000
_cell.length_c   1.000
_cell.angle_alpha   90.00
_cell.angle_beta   90.00
_cell.angle_gamma   90.00
#
_symmetry.space_group_name_H-M   'P 1'
#
loop_
_entity.id
_entity.type
_entity.pdbx_description
1 polymer ?
#
loop_
_entity_poly.entity_id
_entity_poly.type
_entity_poly.pdbx_seq_one_letter_code
_entity_poly.pdbx_strand_id
1 'polypeptide(L)' 'DRSAMDGYAVRASDTFEAFQFKPRLLKLTEKEIVKEGEAKQIWTGGILPKGADAVVMLEHTRKVEGGIEVSAAV' A
#
# COMPACT_ATOMS: atom_id res chain seq x y z
N ASP A 1 -10.18 -11.22 0.43
CA ASP A 1 -9.01 -11.57 1.26
C ASP A 1 -8.92 -10.73 2.52
N ARG A 2 -8.36 -11.29 3.59
CA ARG A 2 -8.07 -10.57 4.85
C ARG A 2 -6.55 -10.38 4.98
N SER A 3 -6.12 -9.25 5.51
CA SER A 3 -4.70 -9.01 5.74
C SER A 3 -4.15 -9.90 6.87
N ALA A 4 -2.99 -10.49 6.66
CA ALA A 4 -2.23 -11.20 7.70
C ALA A 4 -1.29 -10.27 8.50
N MET A 5 -1.10 -9.03 8.04
CA MET A 5 -0.12 -8.07 8.56
C MET A 5 -0.75 -6.67 8.70
N ASP A 6 -0.10 -5.81 9.47
CA ASP A 6 -0.39 -4.37 9.45
C ASP A 6 0.34 -3.72 8.27
N GLY A 7 -0.34 -2.84 7.54
CA GLY A 7 0.27 -2.24 6.35
C GLY A 7 -0.68 -1.38 5.54
N TYR A 8 -0.47 -1.39 4.23
CA TYR A 8 -1.27 -0.63 3.28
C TYR A 8 -1.75 -1.54 2.16
N ALA A 9 -3.07 -1.56 1.98
CA ALA A 9 -3.73 -2.15 0.83
C ALA A 9 -3.43 -1.31 -0.41
N VAL A 10 -2.90 -1.96 -1.44
CA VAL A 10 -2.45 -1.34 -2.69
C VAL A 10 -2.88 -2.20 -3.88
N ARG A 11 -2.66 -1.66 -5.07
CA ARG A 11 -2.53 -2.46 -6.29
C ARG A 11 -1.09 -2.91 -6.41
N ALA A 12 -0.84 -4.21 -6.50
CA ALA A 12 0.51 -4.80 -6.62
C ALA A 12 1.32 -4.13 -7.74
N SER A 13 0.66 -3.88 -8.89
CA SER A 13 1.24 -3.21 -10.06
C SER A 13 1.89 -1.86 -9.74
N ASP A 14 1.35 -1.12 -8.77
CA ASP A 14 1.80 0.23 -8.44
C ASP A 14 3.09 0.20 -7.59
N THR A 15 3.44 -0.98 -7.07
CA THR A 15 4.68 -1.23 -6.32
C THR A 15 5.79 -1.82 -7.18
N PHE A 16 5.52 -2.14 -8.46
CA PHE A 16 6.53 -2.73 -9.32
C PHE A 16 7.76 -1.83 -9.45
N GLU A 17 8.93 -2.48 -9.41
CA GLU A 17 10.25 -1.84 -9.37
C GLU A 17 10.53 -0.99 -8.12
N ALA A 18 9.68 -1.03 -7.08
CA ALA A 18 10.00 -0.41 -5.80
C ALA A 18 11.15 -1.15 -5.12
N PHE A 19 12.18 -0.41 -4.72
CA PHE A 19 13.26 -0.91 -3.86
C PHE A 19 13.81 0.22 -2.98
N GLN A 20 14.67 -0.13 -2.03
CA GLN A 20 15.15 0.79 -0.98
C GLN A 20 15.70 2.13 -1.48
N PHE A 21 16.39 2.15 -2.64
CA PHE A 21 16.98 3.39 -3.20
C PHE A 21 16.10 4.05 -4.28
N LYS A 22 14.98 3.44 -4.65
CA LYS A 22 14.00 3.99 -5.60
C LYS A 22 12.59 3.62 -5.13
N PRO A 23 12.09 4.27 -4.07
CA PRO A 23 10.75 3.99 -3.58
C PRO A 23 9.68 4.49 -4.56
N ARG A 24 8.50 3.88 -4.51
CA ARG A 24 7.30 4.34 -5.21
C ARG A 24 6.44 5.16 -4.23
N LEU A 25 6.00 6.34 -4.65
CA LEU A 25 5.09 7.17 -3.86
C LEU A 25 3.64 6.82 -4.20
N LEU A 26 2.86 6.44 -3.19
CA LEU A 26 1.41 6.21 -3.30
C LEU A 26 0.65 7.19 -2.41
N LYS A 27 -0.46 7.72 -2.92
CA LYS A 27 -1.33 8.64 -2.16
C LYS A 27 -2.18 7.88 -1.18
N LEU A 28 -2.29 8.36 0.05
CA LEU A 28 -3.23 7.80 1.00
C LEU A 28 -4.66 8.21 0.63
N THR A 29 -5.56 7.23 0.61
CA THR A 29 -6.99 7.43 0.34
C THR A 29 -7.82 6.98 1.53
N GLU A 30 -8.79 7.81 1.90
CA GLU A 30 -9.80 7.51 2.93
C GLU A 30 -11.04 6.79 2.33
N LYS A 31 -11.05 6.58 1.01
CA LYS A 31 -12.20 5.96 0.30
C LYS A 31 -12.24 4.46 0.50
N GLU A 32 -13.39 3.83 0.26
CA GLU A 32 -13.52 2.36 0.30
C GLU A 32 -12.99 1.63 -0.94
N ILE A 33 -12.47 2.38 -1.92
CA ILE A 33 -11.86 1.85 -3.14
C ILE A 33 -10.44 2.41 -3.27
N VAL A 34 -9.50 1.54 -3.58
CA VAL A 34 -8.12 1.90 -3.92
C VAL A 34 -8.02 2.00 -5.44
N LYS A 35 -7.56 3.15 -5.94
CA LYS A 35 -7.29 3.38 -7.36
C LYS A 35 -5.78 3.28 -7.66
N GLU A 36 -5.45 3.45 -8.94
CA GLU A 36 -4.04 3.55 -9.38
C GLU A 36 -3.30 4.67 -8.64
N GLY A 37 -2.12 4.35 -8.12
CA GLY A 37 -1.28 5.25 -7.36
C GLY A 37 -1.81 5.59 -5.97
N GLU A 38 -2.82 4.88 -5.48
CA GLU A 38 -3.40 5.05 -4.14
C GLU A 38 -3.07 3.87 -3.22
N ALA A 39 -3.13 4.14 -1.92
CA ALA A 39 -2.96 3.16 -0.86
C ALA A 39 -3.95 3.44 0.28
N LYS A 40 -4.46 2.40 0.94
CA LYS A 40 -5.31 2.53 2.14
C LYS A 40 -4.70 1.77 3.30
N GLN A 41 -4.61 2.41 4.47
CA GLN A 41 -4.10 1.74 5.67
C GLN A 41 -5.02 0.58 6.08
N ILE A 42 -4.43 -0.57 6.38
CA ILE A 42 -5.15 -1.77 6.80
C ILE A 42 -4.43 -2.39 8.00
N TRP A 43 -5.21 -2.85 8.97
CA TRP A 43 -4.71 -3.58 10.13
C TRP A 43 -4.92 -5.08 9.93
N THR A 44 -4.19 -5.87 10.70
CA THR A 44 -4.28 -7.33 10.71
C THR A 44 -5.75 -7.79 10.87
N GLY A 45 -6.17 -8.73 10.02
CA GLY A 45 -7.55 -9.21 9.95
C GLY A 45 -8.52 -8.30 9.18
N GLY A 46 -8.08 -7.11 8.76
CA GLY A 46 -8.85 -6.18 7.95
C GLY A 46 -9.20 -6.76 6.57
N ILE A 47 -10.36 -6.36 6.05
CA ILE A 47 -10.82 -6.75 4.70
C ILE A 47 -10.12 -5.86 3.68
N LEU A 48 -9.59 -6.49 2.62
CA LEU A 48 -8.97 -5.75 1.53
C LEU A 48 -10.03 -4.87 0.82
N PRO A 49 -9.81 -3.54 0.70
CA PRO A 49 -10.75 -2.65 0.03
C PRO A 49 -10.86 -2.98 -1.46
N LYS A 50 -11.95 -2.55 -2.10
CA LYS A 50 -12.16 -2.81 -3.52
C LYS A 50 -11.01 -2.20 -4.34
N GLY A 51 -10.52 -2.92 -5.34
CA GLY A 51 -9.47 -2.45 -6.24
C GLY A 51 -8.06 -2.67 -5.74
N ALA A 52 -7.85 -2.95 -4.45
CA ALA A 52 -6.59 -3.49 -3.96
C ALA A 52 -6.54 -5.01 -4.15
N ASP A 53 -5.35 -5.53 -4.42
CA ASP A 53 -5.06 -6.97 -4.58
C ASP A 53 -3.86 -7.44 -3.75
N ALA A 54 -3.15 -6.51 -3.08
CA ALA A 54 -2.01 -6.82 -2.23
C ALA A 54 -1.94 -5.90 -1.00
N VAL A 55 -1.10 -6.29 -0.02
CA VAL A 55 -0.78 -5.49 1.16
C VAL A 55 0.73 -5.35 1.28
N VAL A 56 1.21 -4.11 1.29
CA VAL A 56 2.61 -3.81 1.65
C VAL A 56 2.69 -3.66 3.16
N MET A 57 3.59 -4.40 3.79
CA MET A 57 3.80 -4.34 5.23
C MET A 57 4.32 -2.96 5.67
N LEU A 58 3.95 -2.55 6.89
CA LEU A 58 4.27 -1.23 7.42
C LEU A 58 5.79 -0.93 7.41
N GLU A 59 6.64 -1.92 7.73
CA GLU A 59 8.10 -1.81 7.74
C GLU A 59 8.73 -1.52 6.38
N HIS A 60 8.04 -1.86 5.28
CA HIS A 60 8.47 -1.57 3.92
C HIS A 60 7.95 -0.23 3.42
N THR A 61 7.32 0.55 4.30
CA THR A 61 6.75 1.85 3.97
C THR A 61 7.25 2.97 4.88
N ARG A 62 7.20 4.19 4.38
CA ARG A 62 7.46 5.41 5.14
C ARG A 62 6.38 6.45 4.83
N LYS A 63 5.73 6.99 5.85
CA LYS A 63 4.83 8.13 5.69
C LYS A 63 5.63 9.38 5.33
N VAL A 64 5.19 10.09 4.30
CA VAL A 64 5.79 11.34 3.82
C VAL A 64 4.69 12.36 3.53
N GLU A 65 5.06 13.60 3.25
CA GLU A 65 4.11 14.58 2.76
C GLU A 65 3.48 14.09 1.43
N GLY A 66 2.16 14.01 1.39
CA GLY A 66 1.41 13.55 0.22
C GLY A 66 1.13 12.04 0.13
N GLY A 67 1.63 11.21 1.05
CA GLY A 67 1.27 9.79 1.11
C GLY A 67 2.28 8.87 1.78
N ILE A 68 2.59 7.75 1.13
CA ILE A 68 3.56 6.76 1.58
C ILE A 68 4.59 6.46 0.49
N GLU A 69 5.85 6.35 0.89
CA GLU A 69 6.89 5.73 0.09
C GLU A 69 6.89 4.23 0.34
N VAL A 70 6.84 3.43 -0.73
CA VAL A 70 6.94 1.98 -0.73
C VAL A 70 8.33 1.59 -1.22
N SER A 71 9.04 0.79 -0.43
CA SER A 71 10.43 0.39 -0.67
C SER A 71 10.63 -1.09 -0.99
N ALA A 72 9.53 -1.86 -1.10
CA ALA A 72 9.52 -3.23 -1.56
C ALA A 72 8.25 -3.49 -2.39
N ALA A 73 8.39 -4.22 -3.50
CA ALA A 73 7.27 -4.69 -4.29
C ALA A 73 6.54 -5.86 -3.61
N VAL A 74 5.24 -6.00 -3.88
CA VAL A 74 4.37 -7.07 -3.39
C VAL A 74 3.58 -7.72 -4.52
#